data_AF-A0A1B6LB46-F1
#
_entry.id   AF-A0A1B6LB46-F1
#
_cell.length_a   1.000
_cell.length_b   1.000
_cell.length_c   1.000
_cell.angle_alpha   90.00
_cell.angle_beta   90.00
_cell.angle_gamma   90.00
#
_symmetry.space_group_name_H-M   'P 1'
#
loop_
_entity.id
_entity.type
_entity.pdbx_description
1 polymer ?
#
loop_
_entity_poly.entity_id
_entity_poly.type
_entity_poly.pdbx_seq_one_letter_code
_entity_poly.pdbx_strand_id
1 'polypeptide(L)'
;MWDKNGKRIVTTMIQIVDNHVVKYIPPEEYKPKRLYTYREMNRYGCLLVGAESADPQKYTKEYCGLFANAGLMPKKLLAQFMISPEAVVQPGTPLLANH
;
A
#
# COMPACT_ATOMS: atom_id res chain seq x y z
N MET A 1 5.34 -19.22 18.96
CA MET A 1 3.99 -19.74 19.28
C MET A 1 4.09 -21.23 19.60
N TRP A 2 3.17 -21.82 20.35
CA TRP A 2 3.07 -23.29 20.55
C TRP A 2 1.69 -23.75 20.05
N ASP A 3 1.64 -24.92 19.40
CA ASP A 3 0.36 -25.53 19.05
C ASP A 3 -0.26 -26.28 20.25
N LYS A 4 -1.49 -26.76 20.09
CA LYS A 4 -2.20 -27.54 21.12
C LYS A 4 -1.54 -28.88 21.43
N ASN A 5 -0.63 -29.36 20.58
CA ASN A 5 0.09 -30.62 20.73
C ASN A 5 1.46 -30.42 21.39
N GLY A 6 1.80 -29.19 21.81
CA GLY A 6 3.08 -28.88 22.42
C GLY A 6 4.24 -28.77 21.43
N LYS A 7 3.98 -28.56 20.13
CA LYS A 7 5.03 -28.27 19.13
C LYS A 7 5.30 -26.77 19.06
N ARG A 8 6.58 -26.39 19.13
CA ARG A 8 7.01 -24.99 18.94
C ARG A 8 6.91 -24.59 17.48
N ILE A 9 6.26 -23.46 17.22
CA ILE A 9 6.15 -22.80 15.92
C ILE A 9 6.93 -21.48 15.97
N VAL A 10 7.91 -21.33 15.08
CA VAL A 10 8.63 -20.07 14.88
C VAL A 10 7.70 -19.12 14.11
N THR A 11 7.53 -17.90 14.64
CA THR A 11 6.58 -16.93 14.12
C THR A 11 7.21 -15.54 14.13
N THR A 12 6.80 -14.71 13.18
CA THR A 12 7.20 -13.29 13.11
C THR A 12 6.01 -12.42 13.49
N MET A 13 6.24 -11.42 14.35
CA MET A 13 5.25 -10.39 14.65
C MET A 13 5.33 -9.31 13.58
N ILE A 14 4.20 -8.99 12.95
CA ILE A 14 4.08 -7.90 11.98
C ILE A 14 3.12 -6.87 12.57
N GLN A 15 3.58 -5.63 12.72
CA GLN A 15 2.75 -4.53 13.20
C GLN A 15 2.34 -3.65 12.03
N ILE A 16 1.06 -3.32 11.95
CA ILE A 16 0.51 -2.37 10.98
C ILE A 16 0.46 -0.99 11.63
N VAL A 17 1.25 -0.04 11.11
CA VAL A 17 1.38 1.30 11.67
C VAL A 17 0.90 2.32 10.66
N ASP A 18 -0.34 2.79 10.86
CA ASP A 18 -0.89 3.94 10.14
C ASP A 18 -0.86 3.79 8.60
N ASN A 19 -1.27 2.61 8.13
CA ASN A 19 -1.38 2.31 6.72
C ASN A 19 -2.62 2.94 6.12
N HIS A 20 -2.46 3.64 5.00
CA HIS A 20 -3.57 4.27 4.28
C HIS A 20 -3.41 4.12 2.77
N VAL A 21 -4.54 4.00 2.08
CA VAL A 21 -4.58 4.11 0.63
C VAL A 21 -4.32 5.55 0.22
N VAL A 22 -3.30 5.78 -0.59
CA VAL A 22 -2.88 7.12 -1.03
C VAL A 22 -3.53 7.48 -2.37
N LYS A 23 -3.48 6.55 -3.33
CA LYS A 23 -4.01 6.77 -4.68
C LYS A 23 -4.31 5.43 -5.36
N TYR A 24 -5.33 5.41 -6.20
CA TYR A 24 -5.56 4.37 -7.19
C TYR A 24 -5.20 4.86 -8.59
N ILE A 25 -4.60 3.98 -9.40
CA ILE A 25 -4.31 4.18 -10.82
C ILE A 25 -4.96 3.04 -11.59
N PRO A 26 -5.89 3.33 -12.52
CA PRO A 26 -6.59 2.29 -13.27
C PRO A 26 -5.66 1.53 -14.23
N PRO A 27 -6.01 0.30 -14.66
CA PRO A 27 -5.18 -0.50 -15.55
C PRO A 27 -4.81 0.19 -16.87
N GLU A 28 -5.71 1.01 -17.41
CA GLU A 28 -5.52 1.74 -18.67
C GLU A 28 -4.40 2.79 -18.58
N GLU A 29 -4.21 3.38 -17.40
CA GLU A 29 -3.20 4.41 -17.16
C GLU A 29 -1.92 3.84 -16.53
N TYR A 30 -2.03 2.69 -15.85
CA TYR A 30 -0.94 2.13 -15.08
C TYR A 30 0.14 1.56 -15.99
N LYS A 31 1.31 2.20 -15.97
CA LYS A 31 2.52 1.74 -16.65
C LYS A 31 3.49 1.13 -15.63
N PRO A 32 3.50 -0.20 -15.46
CA PRO A 32 4.35 -0.85 -14.46
C PRO A 32 5.83 -0.60 -14.75
N LYS A 33 6.56 -0.08 -13.75
CA LYS A 33 8.01 0.20 -13.86
C LYS A 33 8.87 -1.07 -13.93
N ARG A 34 8.39 -2.18 -13.38
CA ARG A 34 9.03 -3.50 -13.51
C ARG A 34 8.28 -4.32 -14.55
N LEU A 35 9.03 -4.88 -15.49
CA LEU A 35 8.57 -5.91 -16.42
C LEU A 35 8.25 -7.17 -15.59
N TYR A 36 7.03 -7.28 -15.10
CA TYR A 36 6.48 -8.57 -14.71
C TYR A 36 6.37 -9.41 -15.98
N THR A 37 6.94 -10.62 -15.97
CA THR A 37 6.97 -11.55 -17.10
C THR A 37 5.58 -12.04 -17.54
N TYR A 38 4.51 -11.56 -16.89
CA TYR A 38 3.17 -12.07 -17.03
C TYR A 38 2.39 -11.29 -18.10
N ARG A 39 1.80 -12.05 -19.05
CA ARG A 39 1.11 -11.56 -20.26
C ARG A 39 -0.19 -10.77 -20.00
N GLU A 40 -0.57 -10.53 -18.74
CA GLU A 40 -1.84 -9.90 -18.35
C GLU A 40 -1.69 -8.53 -17.66
N MET A 41 -0.62 -7.78 -17.94
CA MET A 41 -0.38 -6.46 -17.31
C MET A 41 -1.55 -5.47 -17.46
N ASN A 42 -2.27 -5.51 -18.58
CA ASN A 42 -3.34 -4.54 -18.86
C ASN A 42 -4.64 -4.79 -18.06
N ARG A 43 -4.72 -5.88 -17.29
CA ARG A 43 -5.91 -6.20 -16.49
C ARG A 43 -5.89 -5.57 -15.11
N TYR A 44 -4.72 -5.18 -14.61
CA TYR A 44 -4.56 -4.76 -13.23
C TYR A 44 -4.19 -3.29 -13.12
N GLY A 45 -4.84 -2.61 -12.19
CA GLY A 45 -4.46 -1.27 -11.76
C GLY A 45 -3.40 -1.32 -10.67
N CYS A 46 -3.10 -0.16 -10.13
CA CYS A 46 -2.14 0.00 -9.04
C CYS A 46 -2.79 0.76 -7.88
N LEU A 47 -2.74 0.16 -6.69
CA LEU A 47 -3.08 0.80 -5.44
C LEU A 47 -1.79 1.22 -4.73
N LEU A 48 -1.63 2.53 -4.53
CA LEU A 48 -0.53 3.07 -3.76
C LEU A 48 -0.93 3.13 -2.30
N VAL A 49 -0.19 2.44 -1.43
CA VAL A 49 -0.41 2.41 0.01
C VAL A 49 0.79 3.02 0.71
N GLY A 50 0.53 3.90 1.67
CA GLY A 50 1.55 4.51 2.51
C GLY A 50 1.45 4.03 3.94
N ALA A 51 2.60 3.85 4.59
CA ALA A 51 2.72 3.42 5.98
C ALA A 51 3.56 4.41 6.79
N GLU A 52 3.18 4.57 8.06
CA GLU A 52 3.81 5.44 9.06
C GLU A 52 3.82 6.93 8.69
N SER A 53 3.03 7.76 9.38
CA SER A 53 3.07 9.22 9.20
C SER A 53 4.45 9.82 9.49
N ALA A 54 4.78 10.84 8.71
CA ALA A 54 6.05 11.53 8.81
C ALA A 54 5.85 13.05 8.75
N ASP A 55 6.86 13.78 9.25
CA ASP A 55 6.87 15.25 9.26
C ASP A 55 7.06 15.78 7.82
N PRO A 56 6.11 16.56 7.27
CA PRO A 56 6.20 17.10 5.92
C PRO A 56 7.42 17.98 5.66
N GLN A 57 7.98 18.61 6.70
CA GLN A 57 9.16 19.47 6.55
C GLN A 57 10.41 18.70 6.12
N LYS A 58 10.41 17.36 6.28
CA LYS A 58 11.51 16.48 5.92
C LYS A 58 11.43 15.98 4.47
N TYR A 59 10.38 16.32 3.73
CA TYR A 59 10.14 15.83 2.38
C TYR A 59 10.01 16.98 1.37
N THR A 60 10.20 16.67 0.09
CA THR A 60 10.01 17.65 -0.97
C THR A 60 8.53 17.95 -1.16
N LYS A 61 8.23 19.13 -1.74
CA LYS A 61 6.86 19.55 -2.02
C LYS A 61 6.15 18.58 -2.95
N GLU A 62 6.86 18.02 -3.92
CA GLU A 62 6.33 17.05 -4.89
C GLU A 62 5.92 15.76 -4.19
N TYR A 63 6.73 15.27 -3.24
CA TYR A 63 6.40 14.08 -2.47
C TYR A 63 5.17 14.30 -1.59
N CYS A 64 5.12 15.41 -0.85
CA CYS A 64 3.96 15.78 -0.03
C CYS A 64 2.69 15.95 -0.90
N GLY A 65 2.82 16.45 -2.12
CA GLY A 65 1.72 16.61 -3.07
C GLY A 65 1.03 15.31 -3.44
N LEU A 66 1.70 14.15 -3.32
CA LEU A 66 1.10 12.84 -3.58
C LEU A 66 -0.08 12.52 -2.64
N PHE A 67 -0.03 13.05 -1.42
CA PHE A 67 -0.98 12.73 -0.34
C PHE A 67 -2.11 13.75 -0.22
N ALA A 68 -1.95 14.93 -0.86
CA ALA A 68 -2.86 16.06 -0.74
C ALA A 68 -4.29 15.72 -1.17
N ASN A 69 -4.46 14.99 -2.28
CA ASN A 69 -5.78 14.59 -2.78
C ASN A 69 -6.51 13.64 -1.84
N ALA A 70 -5.79 12.87 -1.02
CA ALA A 70 -6.35 11.96 -0.03
C ALA A 70 -6.50 12.61 1.35
N GLY A 71 -6.09 13.88 1.52
CA GLY A 71 -6.09 14.57 2.82
C GLY A 71 -5.14 13.93 3.84
N LEU A 72 -4.10 13.23 3.39
CA LEU A 72 -3.18 12.49 4.25
C LEU A 72 -1.89 13.26 4.49
N MET A 73 -1.29 13.04 5.66
CA MET A 73 0.10 13.40 5.92
C MET A 73 1.04 12.50 5.12
N PRO A 74 2.24 12.99 4.74
CA PRO A 74 3.21 12.18 4.03
C PRO A 74 3.61 10.97 4.87
N LYS A 75 3.83 9.85 4.19
CA LYS A 75 4.15 8.56 4.80
C LYS A 75 5.63 8.23 4.62
N LYS A 76 6.27 7.54 5.57
CA LYS A 76 7.69 7.16 5.47
C LYS A 76 7.93 6.12 4.40
N LEU A 77 7.00 5.16 4.28
CA LEU A 77 7.08 4.08 3.31
C LEU A 77 5.90 4.16 2.34
N LEU A 78 6.20 3.94 1.06
CA LEU A 78 5.21 3.81 -0.01
C LEU A 78 5.42 2.48 -0.72
N ALA A 79 4.32 1.75 -0.93
CA ALA A 79 4.30 0.50 -1.67
C ALA A 79 3.20 0.51 -2.72
N GLN A 80 3.48 -0.13 -3.85
CA GLN A 80 2.54 -0.29 -4.96
C GLN A 80 2.02 -1.72 -4.98
N PHE A 81 0.71 -1.87 -4.97
CA PHE A 81 0.03 -3.17 -5.05
C PHE A 81 -0.71 -3.25 -6.37
N MET A 82 -0.50 -4.34 -7.10
CA MET A 82 -1.24 -4.64 -8.31
C MET A 82 -2.61 -5.22 -7.90
N ILE A 83 -3.69 -4.57 -8.32
CA ILE A 83 -5.06 -4.96 -7.92
C ILE A 83 -5.97 -5.05 -9.14
N SER A 84 -6.97 -5.92 -9.07
CA SER A 84 -8.02 -5.92 -10.10
C SER A 84 -8.95 -4.71 -9.89
N PRO A 85 -9.68 -4.25 -10.93
CA PRO A 85 -10.60 -3.12 -10.82
C PRO A 85 -11.71 -3.29 -9.78
N GLU A 86 -12.06 -4.52 -9.44
CA GLU A 86 -13.10 -4.87 -8.47
C GLU A 86 -12.60 -4.78 -7.02
N ALA A 87 -11.29 -4.79 -6.81
CA ALA A 87 -10.64 -4.71 -5.50
C ALA A 87 -10.22 -3.27 -5.13
N VAL A 88 -10.80 -2.27 -5.79
CA VAL A 88 -10.44 -0.86 -5.57
C VAL A 88 -10.94 -0.39 -4.21
N VAL A 89 -10.02 0.22 -3.46
CA VAL A 89 -10.31 0.87 -2.18
C VAL A 89 -10.14 2.38 -2.36
N GLN A 90 -11.08 3.16 -1.80
CA GLN A 90 -11.06 4.62 -1.92
C GLN A 90 -9.79 5.21 -1.26
N PRO A 91 -9.13 6.21 -1.89
CA PRO A 91 -8.04 6.96 -1.26
C PRO A 91 -8.46 7.55 0.09
N GLY A 92 -7.54 7.58 1.05
CA GLY A 92 -7.79 8.01 2.43
C GLY A 92 -8.27 6.89 3.35
N THR A 93 -8.60 5.69 2.83
CA THR A 93 -9.05 4.58 3.68
C THR A 93 -7.91 4.03 4.55
N PRO A 94 -8.11 3.89 5.88
CA PRO A 94 -7.16 3.22 6.75
C PRO A 94 -7.17 1.71 6.51
N LEU A 95 -5.98 1.11 6.47
CA LEU A 95 -5.78 -0.34 6.42
C LEU A 95 -5.29 -0.82 7.79
N LEU A 96 -6.06 -1.74 8.38
CA LEU A 96 -5.83 -2.27 9.72
C LEU A 96 -5.37 -3.73 9.63
N ALA A 97 -4.91 -4.29 10.75
CA ALA A 97 -4.43 -5.68 10.80
C ALA A 97 -5.52 -6.74 10.57
N ASN A 98 -6.80 -6.35 10.61
CA ASN A 98 -7.95 -7.22 10.35
C ASN A 98 -8.43 -7.15 8.89
N HIS A 99 -7.67 -6.50 7.99
CA HIS A 99 -7.96 -6.44 6.56
C HIS A 99 -7.97 -7.83 5.92
#